data_AF-A0A4R7HVX1-F1
#
_entry.id   AF-A0A4R7HVX1-F1
#
_cell.length_a   1.000
_cell.length_b   1.000
_cell.length_c   1.000
_cell.angle_alpha   90.00
_cell.angle_beta   90.00
_cell.angle_gamma   90.00
#
_symmetry.space_group_name_H-M   'P 1'
#
loop_
_entity.id
_entity.type
_entity.pdbx_description
1 polymer ?
#
loop_
_entity_poly.entity_id
_entity_poly.type
_entity_poly.pdbx_seq_one_letter_code
_entity_poly.pdbx_strand_id
1 'polypeptide(L)'
;MSHDTAPLTPMTMSTLLGRIEHEWSTRQKIFDLPSARIWQPDPDVDLGFEFLGRPCATPVGPAAGPHSQLAENIVLAWLGGSRLFELKTVQVLDDLEIARPCIDMQTIGYNIEWSQELTVPQSLTEYVKASMLVEMLTQWEPLADHLHNDTGDGPGSHVFDMSVGYDLAGISGDKVSRFIRGMRDATDEIAALRPQIAEAGGSFAALADLDFSTHIADTLTLSTFHGCPPEEIESITKHLIDEHDLDVIVKLNPTLLGYETVAGIVNDELGYRDVSVKEQAFADDLQFERGIELIEELNEYAKQRGRRFGIKLTNTLVVDNTRGFMPDDPMYLSGAPLHVLASTLLDRLATALPGRLAIPGHDGDVMVSFSAGITKENLPEAIAMGVNPATVCSDLLKPGGYGRLAPMLKALTAAVRDDGCSDLASWKQLRQAAAVDAGFATACAQHVADIRGDGIESYHLDGNSKLPREVDNDLQMFGCVACNFCVTVCPNDAFTNIRSLDGMDGRQQYLVFSELCNECGNCMVFCPERGDPAMIKPRLYTDRALFEARDGQGFLVDGGRVVDARADDESIELVGRLLASDAGNPLG
;
A
#
# COMPACT_ATOMS: atom_id res chain seq x y z
N MET A 1 -21.73 15.69 7.79
CA MET A 1 -22.75 15.12 6.89
C MET A 1 -21.98 14.31 5.88
N SER A 2 -22.39 13.08 5.55
CA SER A 2 -21.85 12.44 4.35
C SER A 2 -22.31 13.26 3.15
N HIS A 3 -21.37 13.55 2.26
CA HIS A 3 -21.63 14.01 0.90
C HIS A 3 -21.09 12.94 -0.02
N ASP A 4 -21.74 12.74 -1.16
CA ASP A 4 -21.34 11.72 -2.13
C ASP A 4 -20.05 12.15 -2.84
N THR A 5 -18.92 11.59 -2.41
CA THR A 5 -17.61 11.89 -2.99
C THR A 5 -17.41 11.03 -4.24
N ALA A 6 -17.65 11.63 -5.41
CA ALA A 6 -17.46 10.97 -6.71
C ALA A 6 -16.13 10.19 -6.79
N PRO A 7 -16.12 8.99 -7.41
CA PRO A 7 -15.03 8.02 -7.31
C PRO A 7 -13.73 8.47 -8.01
N LEU A 8 -12.66 7.70 -7.77
CA LEU A 8 -11.37 7.93 -8.41
C LEU A 8 -11.47 7.79 -9.93
N THR A 9 -10.88 8.76 -10.63
CA THR A 9 -10.78 8.82 -12.08
C THR A 9 -9.30 8.73 -12.44
N PRO A 10 -8.77 7.57 -12.86
CA PRO A 10 -7.34 7.43 -13.09
C PRO A 10 -6.82 8.32 -14.24
N MET A 11 -5.59 8.82 -14.09
CA MET A 11 -4.93 9.60 -15.15
C MET A 11 -4.57 8.71 -16.36
N THR A 12 -4.61 9.28 -17.56
CA THR A 12 -4.18 8.58 -18.79
C THR A 12 -2.68 8.27 -18.76
N MET A 13 -2.24 7.28 -19.53
CA MET A 13 -0.80 6.99 -19.69
C MET A 13 -0.07 8.23 -20.23
N SER A 14 -0.68 8.98 -21.15
CA SER A 14 -0.11 10.22 -21.69
C SER A 14 0.11 11.28 -20.61
N THR A 15 -0.91 11.51 -19.77
CA THR A 15 -0.84 12.47 -18.64
C THR A 15 0.25 12.07 -17.63
N LEU A 16 0.36 10.78 -17.29
CA LEU A 16 1.38 10.30 -16.36
C LEU A 16 2.80 10.45 -16.92
N LEU A 17 3.03 10.12 -18.19
CA LEU A 17 4.34 10.27 -18.84
C LEU A 17 4.76 11.74 -18.97
N GLY A 18 3.86 12.62 -19.39
CA GLY A 18 4.10 14.06 -19.44
C GLY A 18 4.42 14.64 -18.06
N ARG A 19 3.71 14.17 -17.02
CA ARG A 19 3.98 14.54 -15.62
C ARG A 19 5.35 14.05 -15.14
N ILE A 20 5.76 12.82 -15.48
CA ILE A 20 7.10 12.29 -15.17
C ILE A 20 8.20 13.17 -15.79
N GLU A 21 8.15 13.42 -17.11
CA GLU A 21 9.22 14.15 -17.81
C GLU A 21 9.35 15.60 -17.33
N HIS A 22 8.23 16.26 -17.06
CA HIS A 22 8.19 17.64 -16.55
C HIS A 22 8.61 17.73 -15.07
N GLU A 23 8.14 16.84 -14.18
CA GLU A 23 8.57 16.85 -12.78
C GLU A 23 10.05 16.51 -12.62
N TRP A 24 10.59 15.66 -13.50
CA TRP A 24 12.01 15.35 -13.51
C TRP A 24 12.83 16.56 -13.96
N SER A 25 12.53 17.12 -15.14
CA SER A 25 13.28 18.22 -15.75
C SER A 25 13.18 19.55 -14.97
N THR A 26 12.04 19.83 -14.33
CA THR A 26 11.82 21.10 -13.60
C THR A 26 12.17 21.02 -12.11
N ARG A 27 12.01 19.85 -11.49
CA ARG A 27 12.00 19.70 -10.02
C ARG A 27 12.79 18.49 -9.48
N GLN A 28 13.32 17.61 -10.34
CA GLN A 28 14.01 16.37 -9.98
C GLN A 28 13.17 15.48 -9.04
N LYS A 29 11.93 15.26 -9.46
CA LYS A 29 10.94 14.39 -8.80
C LYS A 29 10.22 13.51 -9.82
N ILE A 30 9.56 12.46 -9.33
CA ILE A 30 8.51 11.73 -10.07
C ILE A 30 7.32 11.61 -9.14
N PHE A 31 6.13 12.03 -9.58
CA PHE A 31 4.90 11.99 -8.76
C PHE A 31 5.13 12.61 -7.37
N ASP A 32 5.71 13.81 -7.40
CA ASP A 32 6.16 14.63 -6.28
C ASP A 32 7.13 13.98 -5.25
N LEU A 33 7.55 12.72 -5.47
CA LEU A 33 8.63 12.03 -4.74
C LEU A 33 10.01 12.56 -5.20
N PRO A 34 10.82 13.17 -4.30
CA PRO A 34 12.15 13.68 -4.67
C PRO A 34 13.11 12.55 -5.04
N SER A 35 14.02 12.77 -5.98
CA SER A 35 15.02 11.77 -6.41
C SER A 35 15.86 11.20 -5.24
N ALA A 36 16.14 12.02 -4.22
CA ALA A 36 16.79 11.61 -2.97
C ALA A 36 15.96 10.66 -2.05
N ARG A 37 14.77 10.23 -2.50
CA ARG A 37 13.91 9.21 -1.88
C ARG A 37 13.76 7.95 -2.72
N ILE A 38 14.32 7.92 -3.92
CA ILE A 38 14.45 6.69 -4.71
C ILE A 38 15.43 5.76 -3.97
N TRP A 39 15.13 4.46 -3.97
CA TRP A 39 15.98 3.43 -3.39
C TRP A 39 16.80 2.73 -4.47
N GLN A 40 18.09 2.53 -4.18
CA GLN A 40 19.04 1.76 -4.97
C GLN A 40 19.42 0.48 -4.21
N PRO A 41 19.65 -0.65 -4.91
CA PRO A 41 20.26 -1.84 -4.34
C PRO A 41 21.62 -1.55 -3.69
N ASP A 42 21.92 -2.22 -2.58
CA ASP A 42 23.25 -2.20 -1.97
C ASP A 42 24.14 -3.27 -2.67
N PRO A 43 25.35 -2.92 -3.15
CA PRO A 43 26.18 -3.85 -3.91
C PRO A 43 26.81 -4.98 -3.08
N ASP A 44 26.84 -4.85 -1.73
CA ASP A 44 27.43 -5.86 -0.84
C ASP A 44 26.36 -6.75 -0.14
N VAL A 45 25.08 -6.41 -0.23
CA VAL A 45 24.00 -7.02 0.57
C VAL A 45 22.75 -7.32 -0.26
N ASP A 46 22.50 -8.60 -0.51
CA ASP A 46 21.32 -9.08 -1.22
C ASP A 46 20.08 -9.10 -0.31
N LEU A 47 19.08 -8.27 -0.65
CA LEU A 47 17.75 -8.27 -0.03
C LEU A 47 16.74 -9.18 -0.77
N GLY A 48 17.22 -9.99 -1.70
CA GLY A 48 16.43 -10.92 -2.49
C GLY A 48 15.72 -12.00 -1.68
N PHE A 49 14.54 -12.40 -2.15
CA PHE A 49 13.82 -13.58 -1.70
C PHE A 49 12.96 -14.18 -2.82
N GLU A 50 12.47 -15.40 -2.64
CA GLU A 50 11.44 -15.98 -3.50
C GLU A 50 10.05 -15.77 -2.91
N PHE A 51 9.15 -15.08 -3.62
CA PHE A 51 7.72 -15.02 -3.32
C PHE A 51 6.98 -16.10 -4.10
N LEU A 52 6.45 -17.11 -3.41
CA LEU A 52 5.86 -18.31 -4.02
C LEU A 52 6.74 -18.88 -5.15
N GLY A 53 8.08 -18.85 -4.99
CA GLY A 53 9.02 -19.31 -6.02
C GLY A 53 9.21 -18.38 -7.24
N ARG A 54 8.93 -17.08 -7.10
CA ARG A 54 9.24 -16.01 -8.06
C ARG A 54 10.24 -15.03 -7.42
N PRO A 55 11.31 -14.61 -8.11
CA PRO A 55 12.34 -13.75 -7.50
C PRO A 55 11.81 -12.32 -7.26
N CYS A 56 12.03 -11.81 -6.05
CA CYS A 56 11.75 -10.44 -5.64
C CYS A 56 13.01 -9.85 -4.99
N ALA A 57 13.51 -8.71 -5.49
CA ALA A 57 14.80 -8.15 -5.04
C ALA A 57 14.76 -7.38 -3.69
N THR A 58 13.57 -7.18 -3.10
CA THR A 58 13.41 -6.68 -1.73
C THR A 58 12.19 -7.33 -1.07
N PRO A 59 12.15 -7.52 0.26
CA PRO A 59 11.07 -8.22 0.95
C PRO A 59 9.91 -7.31 1.36
N VAL A 60 9.76 -6.13 0.71
CA VAL A 60 8.77 -5.11 1.11
C VAL A 60 7.89 -4.66 -0.05
N GLY A 61 6.70 -4.18 0.29
CA GLY A 61 5.67 -3.75 -0.65
C GLY A 61 4.58 -2.93 0.01
N PRO A 62 3.73 -2.21 -0.74
CA PRO A 62 2.43 -1.80 -0.26
C PRO A 62 1.59 -3.06 0.04
N ALA A 63 0.83 -3.03 1.12
CA ALA A 63 -0.23 -4.01 1.37
C ALA A 63 -1.50 -3.63 0.59
N ALA A 64 -2.39 -4.59 0.33
CA ALA A 64 -3.68 -4.35 -0.33
C ALA A 64 -4.44 -3.22 0.41
N GLY A 65 -4.58 -2.09 -0.27
CA GLY A 65 -4.97 -0.82 0.36
C GLY A 65 -4.82 0.36 -0.60
N PRO A 66 -4.97 1.60 -0.13
CA PRO A 66 -5.02 2.76 -1.03
C PRO A 66 -3.69 3.00 -1.77
N HIS A 67 -2.56 2.52 -1.25
CA HIS A 67 -1.24 2.62 -1.89
C HIS A 67 -1.01 1.65 -3.06
N SER A 68 -1.99 0.82 -3.43
CA SER A 68 -1.83 -0.19 -4.49
C SER A 68 -3.05 -0.31 -5.43
N GLN A 69 -3.73 0.81 -5.70
CA GLN A 69 -4.89 0.88 -6.61
C GLN A 69 -4.66 1.66 -7.92
N LEU A 70 -3.87 2.74 -7.92
CA LEU A 70 -3.52 3.52 -9.12
C LEU A 70 -2.12 3.18 -9.64
N ALA A 71 -1.85 3.42 -10.91
CA ALA A 71 -0.54 3.15 -11.50
C ALA A 71 0.58 4.02 -10.91
N GLU A 72 0.33 5.31 -10.70
CA GLU A 72 1.23 6.25 -10.05
C GLU A 72 1.58 5.81 -8.61
N ASN A 73 0.62 5.24 -7.87
CA ASN A 73 0.83 4.69 -6.52
C ASN A 73 1.84 3.52 -6.53
N ILE A 74 1.71 2.63 -7.52
CA ILE A 74 2.59 1.47 -7.67
C ILE A 74 4.00 1.91 -8.13
N VAL A 75 4.09 2.85 -9.07
CA VAL A 75 5.38 3.46 -9.49
C VAL A 75 6.07 4.14 -8.31
N LEU A 76 5.34 4.88 -7.48
CA LEU A 76 5.86 5.51 -6.27
C LEU A 76 6.41 4.49 -5.25
N ALA A 77 5.70 3.38 -5.06
CA ALA A 77 6.18 2.28 -4.23
C ALA A 77 7.44 1.61 -4.80
N TRP A 78 7.48 1.38 -6.13
CA TRP A 78 8.62 0.80 -6.83
C TRP A 78 9.87 1.69 -6.73
N LEU A 79 9.72 3.00 -6.96
CA LEU A 79 10.79 4.00 -6.77
C LEU A 79 11.27 4.03 -5.30
N GLY A 80 10.35 3.91 -4.34
CA GLY A 80 10.68 3.77 -2.92
C GLY A 80 11.44 2.48 -2.55
N GLY A 81 11.52 1.51 -3.46
CA GLY A 81 12.27 0.25 -3.31
C GLY A 81 11.39 -1.00 -3.14
N SER A 82 10.07 -0.91 -3.25
CA SER A 82 9.19 -2.09 -3.23
C SER A 82 9.44 -2.99 -4.43
N ARG A 83 9.49 -4.31 -4.18
CA ARG A 83 9.60 -5.35 -5.21
C ARG A 83 8.50 -6.41 -5.12
N LEU A 84 7.54 -6.20 -4.22
CA LEU A 84 6.26 -6.88 -4.27
C LEU A 84 5.14 -5.84 -4.16
N PHE A 85 4.05 -6.05 -4.88
CA PHE A 85 2.87 -5.19 -4.83
C PHE A 85 1.64 -6.05 -4.54
N GLU A 86 1.18 -6.06 -3.28
CA GLU A 86 -0.13 -6.66 -2.95
C GLU A 86 -1.20 -5.65 -3.39
N LEU A 87 -1.86 -5.95 -4.49
CA LEU A 87 -2.78 -5.04 -5.18
C LEU A 87 -4.07 -4.83 -4.36
N LYS A 88 -4.70 -3.67 -4.51
CA LYS A 88 -5.99 -3.36 -3.86
C LYS A 88 -7.02 -4.43 -4.24
N THR A 89 -7.67 -5.00 -3.22
CA THR A 89 -8.63 -6.10 -3.34
C THR A 89 -9.77 -5.77 -4.30
N VAL A 90 -9.87 -6.49 -5.41
CA VAL A 90 -10.97 -6.36 -6.38
C VAL A 90 -12.12 -7.31 -6.04
N GLN A 91 -13.36 -6.90 -6.32
CA GLN A 91 -14.55 -7.69 -5.99
C GLN A 91 -15.69 -7.44 -6.99
N VAL A 92 -16.73 -8.29 -6.96
CA VAL A 92 -17.83 -8.21 -7.94
C VAL A 92 -18.70 -6.96 -7.78
N LEU A 93 -18.81 -6.43 -6.56
CA LEU A 93 -19.49 -5.17 -6.21
C LEU A 93 -18.47 -4.02 -6.22
N ASP A 94 -18.45 -3.26 -7.31
CA ASP A 94 -17.45 -2.24 -7.61
C ASP A 94 -18.06 -0.86 -7.94
N ASP A 95 -19.30 -0.67 -7.51
CA ASP A 95 -20.08 0.57 -7.51
C ASP A 95 -20.62 0.74 -6.08
N LEU A 96 -20.02 1.63 -5.30
CA LEU A 96 -20.13 1.66 -3.83
C LEU A 96 -20.06 3.09 -3.26
N GLU A 97 -21.08 3.46 -2.49
CA GLU A 97 -21.09 4.66 -1.66
C GLU A 97 -20.17 4.45 -0.44
N ILE A 98 -18.98 5.07 -0.42
CA ILE A 98 -18.03 5.00 0.70
C ILE A 98 -18.10 6.29 1.51
N ALA A 99 -18.52 6.20 2.77
CA ALA A 99 -18.64 7.37 3.64
C ALA A 99 -17.26 7.96 4.00
N ARG A 100 -17.15 9.30 3.98
CA ARG A 100 -15.89 10.05 4.22
C ARG A 100 -16.01 10.99 5.43
N PRO A 101 -14.91 11.29 6.16
CA PRO A 101 -13.57 10.72 6.01
C PRO A 101 -13.55 9.24 6.42
N CYS A 102 -12.71 8.43 5.76
CA CYS A 102 -12.65 6.98 5.94
C CYS A 102 -11.36 6.47 6.58
N ILE A 103 -10.35 7.33 6.79
CA ILE A 103 -9.05 6.99 7.37
C ILE A 103 -8.73 7.95 8.53
N ASP A 104 -8.40 7.39 9.69
CA ASP A 104 -7.81 8.09 10.83
C ASP A 104 -6.43 7.50 11.15
N MET A 105 -5.38 8.30 11.01
CA MET A 105 -3.99 7.89 11.30
C MET A 105 -3.36 8.75 12.40
N GLN A 106 -4.19 9.34 13.28
CA GLN A 106 -3.75 10.35 14.25
C GLN A 106 -2.76 9.78 15.29
N THR A 107 -2.86 8.49 15.61
CA THR A 107 -2.00 7.79 16.59
C THR A 107 -1.62 6.40 16.05
N ILE A 108 -2.41 5.39 16.39
CA ILE A 108 -2.51 4.13 15.64
C ILE A 108 -3.53 4.31 14.49
N GLY A 109 -3.62 3.34 13.59
CA GLY A 109 -4.45 3.47 12.39
C GLY A 109 -5.86 2.92 12.60
N TYR A 110 -6.86 3.64 12.11
CA TYR A 110 -8.24 3.18 11.97
C TYR A 110 -8.75 3.53 10.58
N ASN A 111 -9.67 2.72 10.05
CA ASN A 111 -10.42 3.04 8.84
C ASN A 111 -11.83 2.45 8.88
N ILE A 112 -12.70 2.82 7.94
CA ILE A 112 -14.05 2.25 7.75
C ILE A 112 -14.27 1.74 6.31
N GLU A 113 -13.21 1.51 5.53
CA GLU A 113 -13.28 1.21 4.10
C GLU A 113 -12.91 -0.24 3.79
N TRP A 114 -13.78 -0.94 3.06
CA TRP A 114 -13.74 -2.40 2.90
C TRP A 114 -13.42 -2.86 1.47
N SER A 115 -13.27 -1.93 0.53
CA SER A 115 -13.46 -2.18 -0.91
C SER A 115 -12.51 -1.39 -1.81
N GLN A 116 -12.38 -1.81 -3.07
CA GLN A 116 -11.84 -0.97 -4.15
C GLN A 116 -12.70 0.28 -4.41
N GLU A 117 -12.06 1.33 -4.92
CA GLU A 117 -12.68 2.59 -5.34
C GLU A 117 -12.78 2.71 -6.88
N LEU A 118 -12.16 1.77 -7.59
CA LEU A 118 -12.16 1.63 -9.04
C LEU A 118 -13.05 0.44 -9.44
N THR A 119 -13.65 0.51 -10.63
CA THR A 119 -14.32 -0.66 -11.21
C THR A 119 -13.31 -1.76 -11.56
N VAL A 120 -13.72 -3.03 -11.56
CA VAL A 120 -12.80 -4.15 -11.86
C VAL A 120 -12.04 -4.00 -13.19
N PRO A 121 -12.63 -3.47 -14.29
CA PRO A 121 -11.88 -3.17 -15.51
C PRO A 121 -10.86 -2.03 -15.35
N GLN A 122 -11.19 -0.95 -14.63
CA GLN A 122 -10.23 0.12 -14.34
C GLN A 122 -9.04 -0.41 -13.55
N SER A 123 -9.28 -1.25 -12.53
CA SER A 123 -8.21 -1.88 -11.75
C SER A 123 -7.27 -2.70 -12.63
N LEU A 124 -7.77 -3.45 -13.62
CA LEU A 124 -6.93 -4.15 -14.61
C LEU A 124 -6.07 -3.16 -15.41
N THR A 125 -6.69 -2.15 -16.03
CA THR A 125 -5.96 -1.15 -16.85
C THR A 125 -4.91 -0.39 -16.02
N GLU A 126 -5.19 -0.07 -14.75
CA GLU A 126 -4.20 0.55 -13.84
C GLU A 126 -3.00 -0.36 -13.58
N TYR A 127 -3.21 -1.64 -13.31
CA TYR A 127 -2.12 -2.57 -12.98
C TYR A 127 -1.26 -2.90 -14.22
N VAL A 128 -1.87 -2.98 -15.41
CA VAL A 128 -1.12 -3.09 -16.69
C VAL A 128 -0.34 -1.79 -16.98
N LYS A 129 -0.96 -0.63 -16.83
CA LYS A 129 -0.31 0.69 -16.97
C LYS A 129 0.86 0.84 -16.00
N ALA A 130 0.74 0.35 -14.76
CA ALA A 130 1.82 0.33 -13.77
C ALA A 130 3.03 -0.51 -14.22
N SER A 131 2.81 -1.73 -14.74
CA SER A 131 3.88 -2.58 -15.28
C SER A 131 4.59 -1.89 -16.46
N MET A 132 3.83 -1.37 -17.42
CA MET A 132 4.38 -0.66 -18.57
C MET A 132 5.19 0.60 -18.16
N LEU A 133 4.75 1.34 -17.14
CA LEU A 133 5.48 2.47 -16.58
C LEU A 133 6.78 2.03 -15.90
N VAL A 134 6.77 0.96 -15.10
CA VAL A 134 7.98 0.40 -14.46
C VAL A 134 8.99 -0.08 -15.50
N GLU A 135 8.55 -0.75 -16.56
CA GLU A 135 9.42 -1.17 -17.67
C GLU A 135 10.00 0.02 -18.44
N MET A 136 9.19 1.04 -18.76
CA MET A 136 9.69 2.28 -19.39
C MET A 136 10.69 3.02 -18.50
N LEU A 137 10.40 3.21 -17.21
CA LEU A 137 11.27 3.91 -16.26
C LEU A 137 12.60 3.19 -16.04
N THR A 138 12.62 1.86 -16.13
CA THR A 138 13.86 1.05 -16.08
C THR A 138 14.75 1.29 -17.31
N GLN A 139 14.18 1.69 -18.45
CA GLN A 139 14.91 2.01 -19.69
C GLN A 139 15.13 3.52 -19.88
N TRP A 140 14.65 4.36 -18.97
CA TRP A 140 14.64 5.81 -19.13
C TRP A 140 15.96 6.43 -18.64
N GLU A 141 16.83 6.81 -19.57
CA GLU A 141 18.19 7.31 -19.30
C GLU A 141 18.30 8.38 -18.20
N PRO A 142 17.39 9.39 -18.10
CA PRO A 142 17.47 10.40 -17.04
C PRO A 142 17.35 9.86 -15.61
N LEU A 143 16.92 8.60 -15.44
CA LEU A 143 16.69 7.93 -14.16
C LEU A 143 17.71 6.79 -13.88
N ALA A 144 18.60 6.47 -14.83
CA ALA A 144 19.52 5.34 -14.72
C ALA A 144 20.42 5.43 -13.48
N ASP A 145 21.06 6.59 -13.27
CA ASP A 145 21.90 6.91 -12.10
C ASP A 145 21.15 6.84 -10.74
N HIS A 146 19.81 6.74 -10.76
CA HIS A 146 18.96 6.63 -9.57
C HIS A 146 18.39 5.23 -9.32
N LEU A 147 18.42 4.34 -10.31
CA LEU A 147 17.90 2.96 -10.21
C LEU A 147 19.02 1.92 -10.15
N HIS A 148 20.15 2.20 -10.79
CA HIS A 148 21.29 1.29 -10.87
C HIS A 148 22.33 1.62 -9.77
N ASN A 149 23.05 0.60 -9.31
CA ASN A 149 24.16 0.77 -8.36
C ASN A 149 25.51 0.97 -9.11
N ASP A 150 26.60 1.19 -8.36
CA ASP A 150 27.95 1.41 -8.93
C ASP A 150 28.49 0.20 -9.75
N THR A 151 27.93 -1.01 -9.58
CA THR A 151 28.26 -2.19 -10.38
C THR A 151 27.41 -2.33 -11.65
N GLY A 152 26.39 -1.49 -11.82
CA GLY A 152 25.49 -1.49 -12.98
C GLY A 152 24.32 -2.48 -12.85
N ASP A 153 24.10 -3.05 -11.67
CA ASP A 153 22.95 -3.91 -11.40
C ASP A 153 21.67 -3.07 -11.34
N GLY A 154 20.64 -3.54 -12.03
CA GLY A 154 19.36 -2.86 -12.13
C GLY A 154 18.52 -2.91 -10.84
N PRO A 155 17.33 -2.30 -10.85
CA PRO A 155 16.43 -2.29 -9.69
C PRO A 155 16.03 -3.69 -9.19
N GLY A 156 16.18 -4.73 -10.00
CA GLY A 156 15.92 -6.13 -9.65
C GLY A 156 14.49 -6.60 -9.91
N SER A 157 14.29 -7.92 -9.89
CA SER A 157 12.99 -8.55 -10.14
C SER A 157 11.92 -8.11 -9.12
N HIS A 158 10.68 -8.04 -9.58
CA HIS A 158 9.52 -7.70 -8.77
C HIS A 158 8.30 -8.55 -9.15
N VAL A 159 7.32 -8.64 -8.26
CA VAL A 159 6.07 -9.38 -8.47
C VAL A 159 4.85 -8.51 -8.15
N PHE A 160 3.88 -8.50 -9.06
CA PHE A 160 2.52 -8.07 -8.79
C PHE A 160 1.75 -9.25 -8.20
N ASP A 161 1.16 -9.08 -7.02
CA ASP A 161 0.30 -10.08 -6.37
C ASP A 161 -1.15 -9.59 -6.42
N MET A 162 -2.01 -10.34 -7.12
CA MET A 162 -3.43 -10.01 -7.20
C MET A 162 -4.07 -10.10 -5.82
N SER A 163 -5.13 -9.32 -5.56
CA SER A 163 -6.02 -9.63 -4.46
C SER A 163 -7.48 -9.58 -4.91
N VAL A 164 -8.24 -10.59 -4.51
CA VAL A 164 -9.70 -10.66 -4.66
C VAL A 164 -10.33 -10.97 -3.31
N GLY A 165 -11.58 -10.55 -3.12
CA GLY A 165 -12.35 -10.85 -1.91
C GLY A 165 -13.84 -10.68 -2.15
N TYR A 166 -14.58 -11.79 -2.10
CA TYR A 166 -16.04 -11.86 -2.11
C TYR A 166 -16.45 -13.30 -1.75
N ASP A 167 -17.74 -13.65 -1.89
CA ASP A 167 -18.16 -15.06 -2.00
C ASP A 167 -17.66 -15.72 -3.32
N LEU A 168 -17.73 -17.05 -3.37
CA LEU A 168 -17.35 -17.88 -4.50
C LEU A 168 -18.13 -17.55 -5.78
N ALA A 169 -19.41 -17.17 -5.67
CA ALA A 169 -20.25 -16.87 -6.83
C ALA A 169 -19.84 -15.53 -7.50
N GLY A 170 -19.37 -14.55 -6.71
CA GLY A 170 -18.78 -13.32 -7.21
C GLY A 170 -17.40 -13.51 -7.82
N ILE A 171 -16.54 -14.32 -7.20
CA ILE A 171 -15.17 -14.60 -7.71
C ILE A 171 -15.20 -15.46 -8.98
N SER A 172 -16.08 -16.48 -9.01
CA SER A 172 -16.37 -17.27 -10.22
C SER A 172 -17.16 -16.47 -11.28
N GLY A 173 -17.57 -15.24 -10.96
CA GLY A 173 -18.29 -14.35 -11.86
C GLY A 173 -17.38 -13.83 -12.98
N ASP A 174 -17.93 -13.76 -14.20
CA ASP A 174 -17.18 -13.37 -15.41
C ASP A 174 -16.44 -12.02 -15.28
N LYS A 175 -16.94 -11.07 -14.46
CA LYS A 175 -16.23 -9.82 -14.14
C LYS A 175 -14.86 -10.08 -13.49
N VAL A 176 -14.82 -10.80 -12.37
CA VAL A 176 -13.57 -11.11 -11.63
C VAL A 176 -12.73 -12.11 -12.41
N SER A 177 -13.36 -13.13 -13.01
CA SER A 177 -12.67 -14.10 -13.85
C SER A 177 -12.03 -13.47 -15.10
N ARG A 178 -12.53 -12.35 -15.64
CA ARG A 178 -11.84 -11.58 -16.71
C ARG A 178 -10.64 -10.81 -16.19
N PHE A 179 -10.73 -10.17 -15.03
CA PHE A 179 -9.60 -9.50 -14.38
C PHE A 179 -8.43 -10.47 -14.17
N ILE A 180 -8.68 -11.64 -13.60
CA ILE A 180 -7.64 -12.66 -13.37
C ILE A 180 -7.00 -13.10 -14.70
N ARG A 181 -7.81 -13.31 -15.75
CA ARG A 181 -7.29 -13.64 -17.09
C ARG A 181 -6.45 -12.51 -17.69
N GLY A 182 -6.87 -11.26 -17.57
CA GLY A 182 -6.13 -10.08 -18.06
C GLY A 182 -4.82 -9.81 -17.30
N MET A 183 -4.75 -10.17 -16.01
CA MET A 183 -3.50 -10.09 -15.24
C MET A 183 -2.50 -11.19 -15.64
N ARG A 184 -2.98 -12.37 -16.08
CA ARG A 184 -2.13 -13.44 -16.63
C ARG A 184 -1.74 -13.22 -18.10
N ASP A 185 -2.59 -12.56 -18.89
CA ASP A 185 -2.34 -12.18 -20.28
C ASP A 185 -2.96 -10.80 -20.58
N ALA A 186 -2.13 -9.77 -20.45
CA ALA A 186 -2.44 -8.36 -20.66
C ALA A 186 -2.26 -7.90 -22.12
N THR A 187 -2.08 -8.82 -23.09
CA THR A 187 -1.76 -8.47 -24.49
C THR A 187 -2.73 -7.42 -25.09
N ASP A 188 -4.03 -7.56 -24.85
CA ASP A 188 -5.06 -6.63 -25.36
C ASP A 188 -5.02 -5.25 -24.66
N GLU A 189 -4.80 -5.22 -23.33
CA GLU A 189 -4.69 -3.96 -22.55
C GLU A 189 -3.41 -3.19 -22.91
N ILE A 190 -2.28 -3.89 -23.07
CA ILE A 190 -1.01 -3.32 -23.55
C ILE A 190 -1.20 -2.73 -24.95
N ALA A 191 -1.91 -3.44 -25.85
CA ALA A 191 -2.21 -2.93 -27.18
C ALA A 191 -3.14 -1.70 -27.17
N ALA A 192 -4.06 -1.61 -26.20
CA ALA A 192 -4.95 -0.44 -26.02
C ALA A 192 -4.23 0.77 -25.40
N LEU A 193 -3.27 0.55 -24.50
CA LEU A 193 -2.49 1.61 -23.84
C LEU A 193 -1.35 2.15 -24.70
N ARG A 194 -0.70 1.32 -25.52
CA ARG A 194 0.49 1.68 -26.32
C ARG A 194 0.36 2.98 -27.15
N PRO A 195 -0.77 3.31 -27.81
CA PRO A 195 -0.94 4.57 -28.53
C PRO A 195 -0.76 5.82 -27.67
N GLN A 196 -1.11 5.77 -26.39
CA GLN A 196 -0.99 6.91 -25.46
C GLN A 196 0.47 7.26 -25.14
N ILE A 197 1.41 6.31 -25.29
CA ILE A 197 2.85 6.56 -25.13
C ILE A 197 3.37 7.40 -26.31
N ALA A 198 2.90 7.11 -27.52
CA ALA A 198 3.23 7.91 -28.71
C ALA A 198 2.55 9.28 -28.71
N GLU A 199 1.36 9.39 -28.10
CA GLU A 199 0.64 10.65 -27.87
C GLU A 199 1.35 11.57 -26.87
N ALA A 200 1.92 11.00 -25.79
CA ALA A 200 2.73 11.73 -24.81
C ALA A 200 3.95 12.43 -25.44
N GLY A 201 4.50 11.87 -26.52
CA GLY A 201 5.68 12.40 -27.20
C GLY A 201 6.92 12.35 -26.31
N GLY A 202 7.58 13.49 -26.15
CA GLY A 202 8.75 13.66 -25.29
C GLY A 202 9.88 12.66 -25.57
N SER A 203 10.56 12.26 -24.49
CA SER A 203 11.57 11.20 -24.47
C SER A 203 10.97 9.79 -24.47
N PHE A 204 9.74 9.62 -23.96
CA PHE A 204 9.07 8.31 -23.84
C PHE A 204 8.55 7.75 -25.16
N ALA A 205 8.30 8.57 -26.20
CA ALA A 205 7.89 8.08 -27.51
C ALA A 205 8.91 7.10 -28.15
N ALA A 206 10.19 7.16 -27.78
CA ALA A 206 11.20 6.20 -28.20
C ALA A 206 11.06 4.81 -27.54
N LEU A 207 10.30 4.72 -26.45
CA LEU A 207 9.99 3.50 -25.69
C LEU A 207 8.59 2.93 -26.01
N ALA A 208 7.82 3.57 -26.89
CA ALA A 208 6.48 3.13 -27.28
C ALA A 208 6.45 1.74 -27.93
N ASP A 209 7.55 1.29 -28.54
CA ASP A 209 7.72 -0.02 -29.17
C ASP A 209 8.44 -1.06 -28.28
N LEU A 210 8.52 -0.86 -26.95
CA LEU A 210 9.08 -1.85 -26.03
C LEU A 210 8.28 -3.18 -26.06
N ASP A 211 9.00 -4.29 -25.88
CA ASP A 211 8.46 -5.65 -25.79
C ASP A 211 7.98 -5.92 -24.35
N PHE A 212 6.96 -5.17 -23.93
CA PHE A 212 6.40 -5.19 -22.57
C PHE A 212 5.97 -6.60 -22.13
N SER A 213 6.14 -6.92 -20.85
CA SER A 213 5.66 -8.19 -20.30
C SER A 213 4.13 -8.29 -20.40
N THR A 214 3.62 -9.21 -21.21
CA THR A 214 2.18 -9.51 -21.27
C THR A 214 1.69 -10.29 -20.06
N HIS A 215 2.59 -10.86 -19.24
CA HIS A 215 2.25 -11.60 -18.04
C HIS A 215 2.56 -10.76 -16.80
N ILE A 216 1.51 -10.23 -16.14
CA ILE A 216 1.65 -9.32 -15.00
C ILE A 216 1.68 -10.08 -13.68
N ALA A 217 0.74 -11.01 -13.47
CA ALA A 217 0.59 -11.75 -12.22
C ALA A 217 -0.06 -13.15 -12.40
N ASP A 218 0.51 -14.15 -11.74
CA ASP A 218 -0.06 -15.50 -11.55
C ASP A 218 -0.04 -15.95 -10.07
N THR A 219 0.15 -15.01 -9.14
CA THR A 219 -0.08 -15.18 -7.70
C THR A 219 -1.30 -14.38 -7.26
N LEU A 220 -1.97 -14.84 -6.20
CA LEU A 220 -3.11 -14.14 -5.63
C LEU A 220 -3.23 -14.30 -4.12
N THR A 221 -3.32 -13.18 -3.39
CA THR A 221 -3.73 -13.13 -1.98
C THR A 221 -5.26 -13.01 -1.88
N LEU A 222 -5.93 -14.09 -1.50
CA LEU A 222 -7.35 -14.10 -1.16
C LEU A 222 -7.58 -13.31 0.13
N SER A 223 -8.27 -12.18 0.00
CA SER A 223 -8.65 -11.32 1.11
C SER A 223 -9.95 -11.82 1.73
N THR A 224 -9.86 -12.51 2.87
CA THR A 224 -11.05 -12.94 3.61
C THR A 224 -11.67 -11.76 4.35
N PHE A 225 -13.00 -11.63 4.27
CA PHE A 225 -13.77 -10.67 5.06
C PHE A 225 -14.13 -11.27 6.42
N HIS A 226 -14.43 -10.42 7.41
CA HIS A 226 -14.85 -10.91 8.73
C HIS A 226 -16.23 -11.57 8.65
N GLY A 227 -16.36 -12.76 9.22
CA GLY A 227 -17.55 -13.63 9.07
C GLY A 227 -17.56 -14.51 7.82
N CYS A 228 -16.43 -14.64 7.10
CA CYS A 228 -16.32 -15.55 5.95
C CYS A 228 -16.22 -17.03 6.41
N PRO A 229 -17.15 -17.93 5.99
CA PRO A 229 -17.15 -19.32 6.45
C PRO A 229 -15.89 -20.10 6.04
N PRO A 230 -15.37 -21.03 6.87
CA PRO A 230 -14.21 -21.85 6.54
C PRO A 230 -14.34 -22.62 5.21
N GLU A 231 -15.53 -23.17 4.95
CA GLU A 231 -15.86 -23.92 3.72
C GLU A 231 -15.87 -23.01 2.47
N GLU A 232 -16.17 -21.72 2.65
CA GLU A 232 -16.18 -20.72 1.59
C GLU A 232 -14.74 -20.32 1.23
N ILE A 233 -13.89 -20.05 2.23
CA ILE A 233 -12.44 -19.82 2.07
C ILE A 233 -11.79 -21.01 1.35
N GLU A 234 -12.14 -22.23 1.78
CA GLU A 234 -11.67 -23.48 1.18
C GLU A 234 -12.11 -23.59 -0.30
N SER A 235 -13.39 -23.37 -0.59
CA SER A 235 -13.95 -23.50 -1.94
C SER A 235 -13.41 -22.44 -2.91
N ILE A 236 -13.26 -21.19 -2.46
CA ILE A 236 -12.65 -20.10 -3.25
C ILE A 236 -11.19 -20.43 -3.56
N THR A 237 -10.41 -20.83 -2.55
CA THR A 237 -8.99 -21.17 -2.76
C THR A 237 -8.85 -22.32 -3.78
N LYS A 238 -9.68 -23.36 -3.65
CA LYS A 238 -9.68 -24.49 -4.59
C LYS A 238 -10.08 -24.07 -6.01
N HIS A 239 -11.08 -23.21 -6.16
CA HIS A 239 -11.49 -22.64 -7.46
C HIS A 239 -10.38 -21.81 -8.12
N LEU A 240 -9.69 -20.95 -7.37
CA LEU A 240 -8.56 -20.15 -7.87
C LEU A 240 -7.38 -21.00 -8.34
N ILE A 241 -7.13 -22.13 -7.68
CA ILE A 241 -6.08 -23.08 -8.06
C ILE A 241 -6.49 -23.90 -9.29
N ASP A 242 -7.72 -24.42 -9.38
CA ASP A 242 -8.15 -25.30 -10.49
C ASP A 242 -8.57 -24.55 -11.77
N GLU A 243 -9.40 -23.51 -11.67
CA GLU A 243 -9.96 -22.81 -12.85
C GLU A 243 -9.06 -21.66 -13.34
N HIS A 244 -8.27 -21.08 -12.44
CA HIS A 244 -7.37 -19.96 -12.76
C HIS A 244 -5.88 -20.31 -12.69
N ASP A 245 -5.51 -21.51 -12.23
CA ASP A 245 -4.15 -22.07 -12.30
C ASP A 245 -3.09 -21.17 -11.62
N LEU A 246 -3.45 -20.64 -10.44
CA LEU A 246 -2.69 -19.69 -9.63
C LEU A 246 -1.98 -20.33 -8.43
N ASP A 247 -0.89 -19.71 -7.98
CA ASP A 247 -0.38 -19.92 -6.61
C ASP A 247 -1.11 -18.97 -5.65
N VAL A 248 -1.64 -19.46 -4.52
CA VAL A 248 -2.61 -18.71 -3.69
C VAL A 248 -2.17 -18.54 -2.25
N ILE A 249 -2.33 -17.33 -1.71
CA ILE A 249 -2.18 -17.00 -0.29
C ILE A 249 -3.55 -16.71 0.33
N VAL A 250 -3.82 -17.24 1.52
CA VAL A 250 -5.03 -16.88 2.30
C VAL A 250 -4.70 -15.84 3.36
N LYS A 251 -5.36 -14.69 3.31
CA LYS A 251 -5.24 -13.63 4.32
C LYS A 251 -6.14 -13.92 5.51
N LEU A 252 -5.51 -14.10 6.69
CA LEU A 252 -6.19 -14.52 7.92
C LEU A 252 -6.45 -13.33 8.84
N ASN A 253 -7.51 -13.41 9.64
CA ASN A 253 -7.91 -12.36 10.57
C ASN A 253 -7.19 -12.50 11.94
N PRO A 254 -6.91 -11.40 12.67
CA PRO A 254 -6.25 -11.44 13.98
C PRO A 254 -7.12 -12.09 15.07
N THR A 255 -8.42 -12.20 14.80
CA THR A 255 -9.43 -12.93 15.58
C THR A 255 -9.09 -14.41 15.79
N LEU A 256 -8.25 -15.00 14.93
CA LEU A 256 -7.75 -16.38 15.04
C LEU A 256 -6.96 -16.66 16.35
N LEU A 257 -6.55 -15.62 17.09
CA LEU A 257 -6.04 -15.75 18.47
C LEU A 257 -7.11 -16.07 19.53
N GLY A 258 -8.39 -15.79 19.25
CA GLY A 258 -9.48 -15.86 20.22
C GLY A 258 -9.63 -14.59 21.07
N TYR A 259 -10.87 -14.27 21.43
CA TYR A 259 -11.28 -12.99 22.03
C TYR A 259 -10.46 -12.59 23.26
N GLU A 260 -10.43 -13.47 24.29
CA GLU A 260 -9.70 -13.23 25.55
C GLU A 260 -8.22 -12.88 25.35
N THR A 261 -7.57 -13.48 24.34
CA THR A 261 -6.15 -13.22 24.04
C THR A 261 -5.97 -11.85 23.38
N VAL A 262 -6.85 -11.49 22.45
CA VAL A 262 -6.77 -10.18 21.77
C VAL A 262 -7.16 -9.04 22.71
N ALA A 263 -8.23 -9.20 23.49
CA ALA A 263 -8.66 -8.22 24.49
C ALA A 263 -7.58 -8.00 25.56
N GLY A 264 -7.02 -9.08 26.15
CA GLY A 264 -5.94 -8.98 27.12
C GLY A 264 -4.70 -8.26 26.58
N ILE A 265 -4.26 -8.60 25.36
CA ILE A 265 -3.11 -7.91 24.74
C ILE A 265 -3.44 -6.43 24.47
N VAL A 266 -4.57 -6.11 23.83
CA VAL A 266 -4.89 -4.73 23.42
C VAL A 266 -5.21 -3.82 24.61
N ASN A 267 -6.05 -4.28 25.54
CA ASN A 267 -6.61 -3.45 26.60
C ASN A 267 -5.75 -3.44 27.88
N ASP A 268 -5.16 -4.57 28.27
CA ASP A 268 -4.42 -4.71 29.53
C ASP A 268 -2.89 -4.64 29.36
N GLU A 269 -2.29 -5.36 28.41
CA GLU A 269 -0.85 -5.33 28.17
C GLU A 269 -0.41 -4.05 27.44
N LEU A 270 -1.10 -3.69 26.36
CA LEU A 270 -0.80 -2.51 25.53
C LEU A 270 -1.55 -1.24 25.95
N GLY A 271 -2.48 -1.35 26.90
CA GLY A 271 -3.09 -0.20 27.60
C GLY A 271 -4.21 0.54 26.86
N TYR A 272 -4.62 0.12 25.66
CA TYR A 272 -5.68 0.75 24.86
C TYR A 272 -7.08 0.41 25.39
N ARG A 273 -7.40 0.88 26.61
CA ARG A 273 -8.68 0.57 27.31
C ARG A 273 -9.92 1.24 26.72
N ASP A 274 -9.73 2.14 25.76
CA ASP A 274 -10.76 2.82 24.97
C ASP A 274 -11.13 2.07 23.67
N VAL A 275 -10.35 1.04 23.29
CA VAL A 275 -10.60 0.17 22.14
C VAL A 275 -11.53 -0.97 22.55
N SER A 276 -12.80 -0.88 22.13
CA SER A 276 -13.79 -1.94 22.36
C SER A 276 -13.70 -3.00 21.24
N VAL A 277 -13.27 -4.21 21.62
CA VAL A 277 -13.06 -5.36 20.73
C VAL A 277 -14.37 -6.14 20.59
N LYS A 278 -14.85 -6.35 19.36
CA LYS A 278 -16.17 -6.97 19.11
C LYS A 278 -16.15 -8.49 19.27
N GLU A 279 -16.49 -9.01 20.45
CA GLU A 279 -16.53 -10.46 20.77
C GLU A 279 -17.23 -11.30 19.69
N GLN A 280 -18.39 -10.86 19.19
CA GLN A 280 -19.15 -11.57 18.15
C GLN A 280 -18.32 -11.84 16.87
N ALA A 281 -17.44 -10.92 16.47
CA ALA A 281 -16.58 -11.11 15.29
C ALA A 281 -15.60 -12.29 15.45
N PHE A 282 -15.29 -12.71 16.69
CA PHE A 282 -14.47 -13.89 16.98
C PHE A 282 -15.28 -15.19 16.95
N ALA A 283 -16.61 -15.11 17.11
CA ALA A 283 -17.51 -16.26 16.97
C ALA A 283 -17.90 -16.50 15.49
N ASP A 284 -17.95 -15.44 14.70
CA ASP A 284 -18.31 -15.50 13.27
C ASP A 284 -17.10 -15.81 12.36
N ASP A 285 -15.87 -15.47 12.80
CA ASP A 285 -14.63 -15.74 12.05
C ASP A 285 -14.14 -17.21 12.14
N LEU A 286 -13.17 -17.55 11.28
CA LEU A 286 -12.43 -18.81 11.29
C LEU A 286 -11.82 -19.10 12.68
N GLN A 287 -12.20 -20.25 13.26
CA GLN A 287 -11.71 -20.72 14.55
C GLN A 287 -10.30 -21.35 14.44
N PHE A 288 -9.50 -21.25 15.50
CA PHE A 288 -8.07 -21.63 15.50
C PHE A 288 -7.82 -23.07 15.04
N GLU A 289 -8.58 -24.03 15.58
CA GLU A 289 -8.44 -25.45 15.28
C GLU A 289 -8.78 -25.76 13.82
N ARG A 290 -9.88 -25.19 13.27
CA ARG A 290 -10.19 -25.35 11.83
C ARG A 290 -9.20 -24.61 10.94
N GLY A 291 -8.63 -23.50 11.41
CA GLY A 291 -7.57 -22.77 10.70
C GLY A 291 -6.31 -23.61 10.49
N ILE A 292 -5.91 -24.41 11.48
CA ILE A 292 -4.81 -25.38 11.37
C ILE A 292 -5.11 -26.42 10.28
N GLU A 293 -6.28 -27.05 10.34
CA GLU A 293 -6.71 -28.06 9.36
C GLU A 293 -6.75 -27.48 7.93
N LEU A 294 -7.38 -26.31 7.77
CA LEU A 294 -7.50 -25.59 6.50
C LEU A 294 -6.12 -25.30 5.86
N ILE A 295 -5.13 -24.91 6.67
CA ILE A 295 -3.76 -24.64 6.21
C ILE A 295 -3.08 -25.92 5.69
N GLU A 296 -3.24 -27.05 6.38
CA GLU A 296 -2.68 -28.32 5.91
C GLU A 296 -3.39 -28.85 4.66
N GLU A 297 -4.73 -28.77 4.64
CA GLU A 297 -5.57 -29.23 3.53
C GLU A 297 -5.32 -28.44 2.25
N LEU A 298 -5.25 -27.11 2.31
CA LEU A 298 -5.05 -26.26 1.14
C LEU A 298 -3.61 -26.33 0.60
N ASN A 299 -2.61 -26.48 1.48
CA ASN A 299 -1.22 -26.70 1.05
C ASN A 299 -1.07 -28.03 0.28
N GLU A 300 -1.63 -29.12 0.82
CA GLU A 300 -1.61 -30.42 0.15
C GLU A 300 -2.42 -30.39 -1.16
N TYR A 301 -3.56 -29.70 -1.20
CA TYR A 301 -4.37 -29.53 -2.41
C TYR A 301 -3.65 -28.81 -3.55
N ALA A 302 -2.88 -27.76 -3.21
CA ALA A 302 -2.04 -27.01 -4.16
C ALA A 302 -0.90 -27.89 -4.69
N LYS A 303 -0.19 -28.60 -3.81
CA LYS A 303 0.91 -29.51 -4.17
C LYS A 303 0.48 -30.61 -5.15
N GLN A 304 -0.70 -31.20 -4.94
CA GLN A 304 -1.27 -32.20 -5.84
C GLN A 304 -1.52 -31.69 -7.27
N ARG A 305 -1.47 -30.36 -7.48
CA ARG A 305 -1.63 -29.68 -8.78
C ARG A 305 -0.35 -29.01 -9.27
N GLY A 306 0.76 -29.15 -8.54
CA GLY A 306 2.02 -28.44 -8.84
C GLY A 306 1.99 -26.94 -8.51
N ARG A 307 0.99 -26.51 -7.72
CA ARG A 307 0.77 -25.12 -7.30
C ARG A 307 1.26 -24.92 -5.87
N ARG A 308 1.51 -23.66 -5.49
CA ARG A 308 2.00 -23.29 -4.15
C ARG A 308 0.92 -22.60 -3.31
N PHE A 309 1.08 -22.69 -2.00
CA PHE A 309 0.17 -22.13 -1.01
C PHE A 309 0.90 -21.32 0.06
N GLY A 310 0.23 -20.32 0.63
CA GLY A 310 0.73 -19.60 1.80
C GLY A 310 -0.38 -18.94 2.61
N ILE A 311 0.02 -18.27 3.68
CA ILE A 311 -0.84 -17.49 4.57
C ILE A 311 -0.33 -16.07 4.71
N LYS A 312 -1.25 -15.14 4.99
CA LYS A 312 -0.93 -13.75 5.30
C LYS A 312 -1.50 -13.34 6.65
N LEU A 313 -0.62 -12.86 7.53
CA LEU A 313 -0.93 -12.42 8.88
C LEU A 313 -0.81 -10.89 8.94
N THR A 314 -1.85 -10.11 9.18
CA THR A 314 -3.27 -10.43 9.20
C THR A 314 -4.03 -9.38 8.40
N ASN A 315 -5.35 -9.57 8.26
CA ASN A 315 -6.26 -8.45 8.08
C ASN A 315 -6.26 -7.51 9.32
N THR A 316 -7.01 -6.42 9.27
CA THR A 316 -7.23 -5.49 10.39
C THR A 316 -8.01 -6.14 11.55
N LEU A 317 -8.11 -5.45 12.69
CA LEU A 317 -8.93 -5.88 13.83
C LEU A 317 -10.24 -5.06 13.90
N VAL A 318 -11.39 -5.74 13.92
CA VAL A 318 -12.71 -5.07 14.03
C VAL A 318 -12.95 -4.57 15.45
N VAL A 319 -13.31 -3.29 15.58
CA VAL A 319 -13.59 -2.61 16.86
C VAL A 319 -14.81 -1.69 16.73
N ASP A 320 -15.41 -1.27 17.84
CA ASP A 320 -16.42 -0.20 17.82
C ASP A 320 -15.81 1.15 17.43
N ASN A 321 -16.51 1.95 16.63
CA ASN A 321 -16.15 3.34 16.39
C ASN A 321 -16.47 4.21 17.61
N THR A 322 -15.57 4.20 18.59
CA THR A 322 -15.63 5.04 19.80
C THR A 322 -15.14 6.48 19.58
N ARG A 323 -14.56 6.79 18.40
CA ARG A 323 -13.86 8.06 18.13
C ARG A 323 -14.74 9.12 17.46
N GLY A 324 -15.74 8.72 16.66
CA GLY A 324 -16.73 9.63 16.07
C GLY A 324 -16.19 10.65 15.04
N PHE A 325 -14.95 10.47 14.58
CA PHE A 325 -14.34 11.25 13.49
C PHE A 325 -14.75 10.72 12.11
N MET A 326 -14.69 9.40 11.93
CA MET A 326 -15.27 8.69 10.79
C MET A 326 -16.78 8.45 11.07
N PRO A 327 -17.65 8.46 10.05
CA PRO A 327 -19.11 8.40 10.25
C PRO A 327 -19.68 7.03 10.62
N ASP A 328 -19.04 5.92 10.19
CA ASP A 328 -19.63 4.58 10.22
C ASP A 328 -19.07 3.69 11.35
N ASP A 329 -19.79 2.60 11.66
CA ASP A 329 -19.38 1.55 12.60
C ASP A 329 -19.68 0.16 11.97
N PRO A 330 -18.83 -0.88 12.13
CA PRO A 330 -17.52 -0.92 12.81
C PRO A 330 -16.42 -0.03 12.21
N MET A 331 -15.28 0.07 12.93
CA MET A 331 -14.01 0.53 12.37
C MET A 331 -12.90 -0.54 12.50
N TYR A 332 -11.86 -0.39 11.67
CA TYR A 332 -10.82 -1.37 11.41
C TYR A 332 -9.45 -0.90 11.95
N LEU A 333 -9.01 -1.44 13.08
CA LEU A 333 -7.74 -1.09 13.75
C LEU A 333 -6.53 -1.70 13.03
N SER A 334 -5.49 -0.88 12.86
CA SER A 334 -4.18 -1.24 12.29
C SER A 334 -3.03 -0.48 12.97
N GLY A 335 -1.79 -0.78 12.58
CA GLY A 335 -0.59 -0.18 13.17
C GLY A 335 -0.04 -1.00 14.32
N ALA A 336 0.52 -0.33 15.33
CA ALA A 336 1.37 -0.97 16.34
C ALA A 336 0.73 -2.16 17.10
N PRO A 337 -0.52 -2.11 17.60
CA PRO A 337 -1.09 -3.25 18.33
C PRO A 337 -1.27 -4.49 17.44
N LEU A 338 -1.60 -4.28 16.15
CA LEU A 338 -1.79 -5.37 15.20
C LEU A 338 -0.46 -6.13 14.95
N HIS A 339 0.70 -5.48 15.07
CA HIS A 339 2.00 -6.14 14.99
C HIS A 339 2.19 -7.16 16.12
N VAL A 340 1.88 -6.77 17.37
CA VAL A 340 1.99 -7.64 18.55
C VAL A 340 1.04 -8.82 18.46
N LEU A 341 -0.22 -8.58 18.05
CA LEU A 341 -1.22 -9.61 17.85
C LEU A 341 -0.78 -10.61 16.77
N ALA A 342 -0.43 -10.14 15.58
CA ALA A 342 -0.11 -11.02 14.47
C ALA A 342 1.26 -11.75 14.64
N SER A 343 2.21 -11.17 15.38
CA SER A 343 3.44 -11.87 15.77
C SER A 343 3.14 -12.98 16.78
N THR A 344 2.29 -12.69 17.78
CA THR A 344 1.80 -13.71 18.74
C THR A 344 1.01 -14.82 18.02
N LEU A 345 0.26 -14.49 16.96
CA LEU A 345 -0.44 -15.46 16.12
C LEU A 345 0.54 -16.32 15.31
N LEU A 346 1.62 -15.74 14.79
CA LEU A 346 2.67 -16.49 14.09
C LEU A 346 3.37 -17.51 15.01
N ASP A 347 3.77 -17.10 16.22
CA ASP A 347 4.39 -18.01 17.19
C ASP A 347 3.44 -19.15 17.63
N ARG A 348 2.16 -18.82 17.86
CA ARG A 348 1.11 -19.81 18.16
C ARG A 348 0.87 -20.77 16.99
N LEU A 349 0.83 -20.28 15.75
CA LEU A 349 0.69 -21.11 14.55
C LEU A 349 1.93 -21.97 14.32
N ALA A 350 3.14 -21.43 14.50
CA ALA A 350 4.39 -22.19 14.41
C ALA A 350 4.42 -23.35 15.42
N THR A 351 4.03 -23.08 16.66
CA THR A 351 3.90 -24.10 17.72
C THR A 351 2.88 -25.18 17.37
N ALA A 352 1.78 -24.83 16.70
CA ALA A 352 0.72 -25.78 16.33
C ALA A 352 0.96 -26.51 14.99
N LEU A 353 1.77 -25.94 14.09
CA LEU A 353 2.10 -26.44 12.75
C LEU A 353 3.62 -26.69 12.61
N PRO A 354 4.23 -27.55 13.46
CA PRO A 354 5.67 -27.79 13.49
C PRO A 354 6.16 -28.32 12.13
N GLY A 355 7.16 -27.66 11.55
CA GLY A 355 7.72 -28.02 10.24
C GLY A 355 6.78 -27.82 9.04
N ARG A 356 5.68 -27.06 9.15
CA ARG A 356 4.80 -26.73 7.99
C ARG A 356 5.04 -25.34 7.41
N LEU A 357 5.25 -24.34 8.26
CA LEU A 357 5.50 -22.96 7.86
C LEU A 357 6.92 -22.77 7.31
N ALA A 358 7.08 -21.97 6.27
CA ALA A 358 8.37 -21.63 5.65
C ALA A 358 9.07 -20.49 6.43
N ILE A 359 9.42 -20.75 7.69
CA ILE A 359 10.07 -19.80 8.61
C ILE A 359 11.32 -20.42 9.25
N PRO A 360 12.30 -19.64 9.73
CA PRO A 360 13.50 -20.17 10.38
C PRO A 360 13.18 -21.11 11.55
N GLY A 361 13.88 -22.24 11.60
CA GLY A 361 13.62 -23.32 12.54
C GLY A 361 12.58 -24.35 12.05
N HIS A 362 11.95 -24.13 10.90
CA HIS A 362 11.01 -25.05 10.26
C HIS A 362 11.47 -25.43 8.85
N ASP A 363 11.43 -26.72 8.51
CA ASP A 363 11.67 -27.24 7.15
C ASP A 363 10.38 -27.21 6.28
N GLY A 364 9.54 -26.20 6.49
CA GLY A 364 8.20 -26.09 5.91
C GLY A 364 8.14 -25.30 4.60
N ASP A 365 7.00 -25.39 3.91
CA ASP A 365 6.76 -24.77 2.60
C ASP A 365 5.50 -23.89 2.51
N VAL A 366 4.68 -23.81 3.57
CA VAL A 366 3.61 -22.79 3.66
C VAL A 366 4.25 -21.42 3.86
N MET A 367 4.26 -20.61 2.81
CA MET A 367 4.78 -19.24 2.87
C MET A 367 4.01 -18.40 3.91
N VAL A 368 4.71 -17.57 4.68
CA VAL A 368 4.09 -16.63 5.62
C VAL A 368 4.45 -15.20 5.21
N SER A 369 3.45 -14.37 4.92
CA SER A 369 3.63 -12.94 4.65
C SER A 369 2.95 -12.06 5.71
N PHE A 370 3.43 -10.83 5.87
CA PHE A 370 3.00 -9.91 6.94
C PHE A 370 2.30 -8.65 6.39
N SER A 371 1.20 -8.22 7.00
CA SER A 371 0.55 -6.89 6.79
C SER A 371 0.13 -6.19 8.09
N ALA A 372 0.93 -6.24 9.17
CA ALA A 372 0.60 -5.60 10.45
C ALA A 372 1.72 -4.75 11.04
N GLY A 373 1.46 -3.44 11.17
CA GLY A 373 2.25 -2.51 11.97
C GLY A 373 3.75 -2.43 11.63
N ILE A 374 4.13 -2.77 10.40
CA ILE A 374 5.51 -2.69 9.92
C ILE A 374 5.96 -1.24 9.84
N THR A 375 7.10 -0.95 10.45
CA THR A 375 7.80 0.34 10.46
C THR A 375 9.26 0.14 10.06
N LYS A 376 10.04 1.22 9.97
CA LYS A 376 11.50 1.15 9.79
C LYS A 376 12.19 0.51 11.02
N GLU A 377 11.58 0.65 12.19
CA GLU A 377 12.09 0.21 13.49
C GLU A 377 11.89 -1.28 13.78
N ASN A 378 10.90 -1.96 13.16
CA ASN A 378 10.63 -3.39 13.39
C ASN A 378 10.68 -4.27 12.13
N LEU A 379 10.97 -3.70 10.95
CA LEU A 379 11.16 -4.47 9.72
C LEU A 379 12.29 -5.52 9.84
N PRO A 380 13.48 -5.25 10.40
CA PRO A 380 14.54 -6.25 10.52
C PRO A 380 14.05 -7.48 11.29
N GLU A 381 13.47 -7.26 12.46
CA GLU A 381 12.95 -8.30 13.35
C GLU A 381 11.81 -9.07 12.67
N ALA A 382 10.90 -8.39 11.98
CA ALA A 382 9.85 -9.05 11.18
C ALA A 382 10.46 -10.01 10.14
N ILE A 383 11.39 -9.55 9.32
CA ILE A 383 12.06 -10.39 8.32
C ILE A 383 12.86 -11.53 8.97
N ALA A 384 13.46 -11.30 10.15
CA ALA A 384 14.17 -12.31 10.94
C ALA A 384 13.25 -13.40 11.51
N MET A 385 11.98 -13.09 11.82
CA MET A 385 10.96 -14.10 12.17
C MET A 385 10.61 -15.04 11.01
N GLY A 386 11.04 -14.72 9.77
CA GLY A 386 10.79 -15.53 8.58
C GLY A 386 9.68 -15.03 7.68
N VAL A 387 9.00 -13.92 8.00
CA VAL A 387 7.93 -13.42 7.14
C VAL A 387 8.48 -12.82 5.85
N ASN A 388 7.89 -13.18 4.71
CA ASN A 388 8.31 -12.74 3.39
C ASN A 388 7.09 -12.75 2.45
N PRO A 389 6.68 -11.61 1.89
CA PRO A 389 7.08 -10.22 2.19
C PRO A 389 6.59 -9.71 3.55
N ALA A 390 7.16 -8.59 4.00
CA ALA A 390 6.57 -7.69 4.99
C ALA A 390 5.96 -6.47 4.26
N THR A 391 4.65 -6.48 4.06
CA THR A 391 3.90 -5.42 3.37
C THR A 391 3.39 -4.34 4.33
N VAL A 392 3.29 -3.10 3.83
CA VAL A 392 3.12 -1.89 4.64
C VAL A 392 1.89 -1.10 4.18
N CYS A 393 1.12 -0.55 5.14
CA CYS A 393 0.05 0.41 4.85
C CYS A 393 0.02 1.57 5.87
N SER A 394 -0.19 1.29 7.16
CA SER A 394 -0.41 2.34 8.16
C SER A 394 0.79 3.30 8.31
N ASP A 395 2.03 2.84 8.09
CA ASP A 395 3.21 3.70 8.14
C ASP A 395 3.41 4.53 6.85
N LEU A 396 2.96 4.04 5.69
CA LEU A 396 2.96 4.82 4.43
C LEU A 396 1.88 5.92 4.45
N LEU A 397 0.83 5.79 5.28
CA LEU A 397 -0.11 6.88 5.56
C LEU A 397 0.48 7.99 6.45
N LYS A 398 1.71 7.84 6.99
CA LYS A 398 2.36 8.82 7.88
C LYS A 398 3.37 9.72 7.11
N PRO A 399 3.70 10.92 7.63
CA PRO A 399 4.55 11.89 6.94
C PRO A 399 5.83 11.29 6.32
N GLY A 400 6.00 11.51 5.02
CA GLY A 400 7.06 10.95 4.19
C GLY A 400 6.57 9.93 3.15
N GLY A 401 5.42 9.28 3.37
CA GLY A 401 4.74 8.45 2.38
C GLY A 401 5.58 7.30 1.85
N TYR A 402 5.48 7.04 0.54
CA TYR A 402 6.35 6.12 -0.20
C TYR A 402 7.85 6.34 0.05
N GLY A 403 8.28 7.58 0.31
CA GLY A 403 9.67 7.93 0.67
C GLY A 403 10.15 7.42 2.03
N ARG A 404 9.32 6.63 2.74
CA ARG A 404 9.65 5.88 3.96
C ARG A 404 10.17 4.46 3.67
N LEU A 405 9.89 3.91 2.48
CA LEU A 405 10.40 2.60 2.04
C LEU A 405 11.93 2.59 1.91
N ALA A 406 12.52 3.63 1.30
CA ALA A 406 13.96 3.72 1.13
C ALA A 406 14.77 3.67 2.46
N PRO A 407 14.39 4.39 3.54
CA PRO A 407 15.05 4.22 4.84
C PRO A 407 14.68 2.92 5.57
N MET A 408 13.51 2.31 5.32
CA MET A 408 13.18 0.96 5.84
C MET A 408 14.18 -0.08 5.30
N LEU A 409 14.38 -0.09 3.97
CA LEU A 409 15.31 -1.01 3.32
C LEU A 409 16.76 -0.75 3.75
N LYS A 410 17.18 0.52 3.87
CA LYS A 410 18.52 0.86 4.39
C LYS A 410 18.74 0.42 5.85
N ALA A 411 17.69 0.35 6.68
CA ALA A 411 17.80 -0.21 8.03
C ALA A 411 17.93 -1.76 8.00
N LEU A 412 17.18 -2.44 7.13
CA LEU A 412 17.31 -3.89 6.92
C LEU A 412 18.70 -4.27 6.38
N THR A 413 19.19 -3.56 5.36
CA THR A 413 20.56 -3.69 4.82
C THR A 413 21.63 -3.51 5.91
N ALA A 414 21.46 -2.52 6.79
CA ALA A 414 22.38 -2.31 7.91
C ALA A 414 22.36 -3.48 8.90
N ALA A 415 21.18 -3.97 9.30
CA ALA A 415 21.05 -5.09 10.22
C ALA A 415 21.70 -6.39 9.68
N VAL A 416 21.53 -6.69 8.39
CA VAL A 416 22.17 -7.83 7.71
C VAL A 416 23.70 -7.68 7.73
N ARG A 417 24.21 -6.50 7.37
CA ARG A 417 25.65 -6.18 7.31
C ARG A 417 26.32 -6.18 8.68
N ASP A 418 25.67 -5.61 9.70
CA ASP A 418 26.23 -5.45 11.05
C ASP A 418 26.33 -6.79 11.80
N ASP A 419 25.41 -7.73 11.53
CA ASP A 419 25.51 -9.14 11.95
C ASP A 419 26.52 -9.96 11.11
N GLY A 420 27.14 -9.36 10.09
CA GLY A 420 28.21 -9.97 9.27
C GLY A 420 27.74 -10.82 8.09
N CYS A 421 26.47 -10.71 7.69
CA CYS A 421 25.88 -11.44 6.57
C CYS A 421 25.86 -10.59 5.27
N SER A 422 25.74 -11.27 4.13
CA SER A 422 25.63 -10.68 2.79
C SER A 422 24.28 -10.91 2.13
N ASP A 423 23.37 -11.65 2.77
CA ASP A 423 22.08 -12.05 2.21
C ASP A 423 21.05 -12.33 3.31
N LEU A 424 19.76 -12.25 2.97
CA LEU A 424 18.68 -12.50 3.93
C LEU A 424 18.58 -13.96 4.42
N ALA A 425 19.03 -14.95 3.66
CA ALA A 425 18.86 -16.36 4.03
C ALA A 425 19.87 -16.78 5.10
N SER A 426 21.15 -16.45 4.92
CA SER A 426 22.19 -16.66 5.94
C SER A 426 21.92 -15.83 7.20
N TRP A 427 21.44 -14.60 7.04
CA TRP A 427 21.07 -13.73 8.17
C TRP A 427 19.92 -14.31 8.99
N LYS A 428 18.81 -14.74 8.37
CA LYS A 428 17.69 -15.39 9.06
C LYS A 428 18.12 -16.65 9.82
N GLN A 429 19.04 -17.45 9.25
CA GLN A 429 19.60 -18.63 9.90
C GLN A 429 20.45 -18.25 11.14
N LEU A 430 21.26 -17.18 11.04
CA LEU A 430 22.04 -16.66 12.16
C LEU A 430 21.14 -16.15 13.30
N ARG A 431 20.09 -15.37 12.98
CA ARG A 431 19.12 -14.88 13.98
C ARG A 431 18.39 -16.04 14.67
N GLN A 432 17.98 -17.07 13.92
CA GLN A 432 17.39 -18.28 14.49
C GLN A 432 18.34 -19.05 15.41
N ALA A 433 19.61 -19.19 15.04
CA ALA A 433 20.61 -19.84 15.90
C ALA A 433 20.82 -19.06 17.21
N ALA A 434 20.93 -17.72 17.13
CA ALA A 434 21.04 -16.85 18.30
C ALA A 434 19.81 -16.91 19.22
N ALA A 435 18.60 -17.03 18.66
CA ALA A 435 17.37 -17.22 19.43
C ALA A 435 17.38 -18.55 20.21
N VAL A 436 17.85 -19.64 19.59
CA VAL A 436 17.97 -20.96 20.22
C VAL A 436 19.05 -20.98 21.30
N ASP A 437 20.20 -20.35 21.07
CA ASP A 437 21.26 -20.20 22.09
C ASP A 437 20.81 -19.33 23.27
N ALA A 438 19.89 -18.37 23.05
CA ALA A 438 19.22 -17.60 24.09
C ALA A 438 18.08 -18.34 24.80
N GLY A 439 17.72 -19.56 24.36
CA GLY A 439 16.74 -20.44 24.99
C GLY A 439 15.31 -20.36 24.44
N PHE A 440 15.09 -19.66 23.32
CA PHE A 440 13.80 -19.60 22.62
C PHE A 440 13.67 -20.74 21.59
N ALA A 441 12.44 -21.10 21.21
CA ALA A 441 12.21 -22.10 20.17
C ALA A 441 12.52 -21.55 18.76
N THR A 442 12.16 -20.28 18.52
CA THR A 442 12.37 -19.59 17.24
C THR A 442 12.71 -18.12 17.45
N ALA A 443 13.23 -17.46 16.41
CA ALA A 443 13.34 -16.00 16.35
C ALA A 443 11.97 -15.31 16.51
N CYS A 444 10.87 -15.96 16.11
CA CYS A 444 9.51 -15.47 16.36
C CYS A 444 9.14 -15.51 17.85
N ALA A 445 9.40 -16.62 18.54
CA ALA A 445 9.21 -16.73 19.99
C ALA A 445 10.04 -15.69 20.77
N GLN A 446 11.27 -15.41 20.32
CA GLN A 446 12.12 -14.36 20.90
C GLN A 446 11.52 -12.96 20.68
N HIS A 447 11.08 -12.64 19.46
CA HIS A 447 10.46 -11.34 19.15
C HIS A 447 9.15 -11.12 19.93
N VAL A 448 8.29 -12.14 20.01
CA VAL A 448 7.04 -12.08 20.78
C VAL A 448 7.29 -11.86 22.28
N ALA A 449 8.37 -12.43 22.82
CA ALA A 449 8.78 -12.22 24.20
C ALA A 449 9.35 -10.79 24.46
N ASP A 450 10.04 -10.20 23.49
CA ASP A 450 10.54 -8.82 23.58
C ASP A 450 9.41 -7.78 23.48
N ILE A 451 8.58 -7.85 22.44
CA ILE A 451 7.53 -6.85 22.17
C ILE A 451 6.37 -6.88 23.18
N ARG A 452 6.30 -7.91 24.04
CA ARG A 452 5.40 -8.02 25.20
C ARG A 452 6.15 -7.97 26.55
N GLY A 453 7.46 -7.72 26.50
CA GLY A 453 8.36 -7.59 27.63
C GLY A 453 9.09 -6.25 27.59
N ASP A 454 10.41 -6.26 27.48
CA ASP A 454 11.24 -5.03 27.55
C ASP A 454 11.00 -4.07 26.37
N GLY A 455 10.63 -4.57 25.18
CA GLY A 455 10.33 -3.78 23.98
C GLY A 455 8.92 -3.18 23.91
N ILE A 456 8.05 -3.44 24.90
CA ILE A 456 6.60 -3.11 24.84
C ILE A 456 6.29 -1.62 24.68
N GLU A 457 7.18 -0.71 25.11
CA GLU A 457 6.99 0.75 25.02
C GLU A 457 6.68 1.21 23.57
N SER A 458 7.27 0.56 22.58
CA SER A 458 7.06 0.87 21.14
C SER A 458 5.62 0.57 20.67
N TYR A 459 4.90 -0.29 21.37
CA TYR A 459 3.57 -0.78 21.00
C TYR A 459 2.47 -0.31 21.95
N HIS A 460 2.82 -0.06 23.22
CA HIS A 460 1.96 0.48 24.26
C HIS A 460 1.35 1.85 23.88
N LEU A 461 0.19 2.17 24.45
CA LEU A 461 -0.52 3.42 24.25
C LEU A 461 0.38 4.65 24.50
N ASP A 462 1.20 4.65 25.56
CA ASP A 462 2.02 5.82 25.91
C ASP A 462 2.97 6.23 24.76
N GLY A 463 3.66 5.28 24.12
CA GLY A 463 4.55 5.54 22.98
C GLY A 463 3.82 5.98 21.70
N ASN A 464 2.53 5.64 21.57
CA ASN A 464 1.72 5.87 20.37
C ASN A 464 0.68 7.01 20.51
N SER A 465 0.44 7.50 21.72
CA SER A 465 -0.56 8.54 22.07
C SER A 465 -0.27 9.94 21.50
N LYS A 466 0.92 10.14 20.93
CA LYS A 466 1.40 11.45 20.47
C LYS A 466 0.67 11.91 19.20
N LEU A 467 -0.21 12.90 19.37
CA LEU A 467 -0.94 13.55 18.29
C LEU A 467 -0.01 14.29 17.29
N PRO A 468 -0.48 14.52 16.04
CA PRO A 468 0.16 15.41 15.09
C PRO A 468 0.37 16.83 15.63
N ARG A 469 1.32 17.57 15.04
CA ARG A 469 1.62 18.94 15.48
C ARG A 469 0.60 19.92 14.90
N GLU A 470 -0.15 20.58 15.77
CA GLU A 470 -0.99 21.73 15.43
C GLU A 470 -0.24 23.08 15.56
N VAL A 471 -0.79 24.13 14.93
CA VAL A 471 -0.47 25.55 15.12
C VAL A 471 -1.77 26.37 15.15
N ASP A 472 -1.74 27.52 15.84
CA ASP A 472 -2.89 28.43 15.94
C ASP A 472 -3.00 29.32 14.68
N ASN A 473 -3.31 28.70 13.54
CA ASN A 473 -3.62 29.37 12.28
C ASN A 473 -4.71 28.61 11.51
N ASP A 474 -5.55 29.33 10.78
CA ASP A 474 -6.63 28.76 9.97
C ASP A 474 -6.13 28.57 8.53
N LEU A 475 -6.35 27.38 7.95
CA LEU A 475 -5.80 27.03 6.63
C LEU A 475 -6.45 27.89 5.54
N GLN A 476 -5.63 28.58 4.76
CA GLN A 476 -6.07 29.40 3.62
C GLN A 476 -5.97 28.63 2.30
N MET A 477 -6.64 29.10 1.24
CA MET A 477 -6.50 28.52 -0.11
C MET A 477 -5.06 28.68 -0.62
N PHE A 478 -4.57 29.93 -0.66
CA PHE A 478 -3.18 30.27 -0.96
C PHE A 478 -2.44 30.59 0.34
N GLY A 479 -1.21 30.09 0.50
CA GLY A 479 -0.45 30.16 1.75
C GLY A 479 -0.78 29.04 2.75
N CYS A 480 0.22 28.63 3.54
CA CYS A 480 0.18 27.70 4.68
C CYS A 480 1.62 27.62 5.27
N VAL A 481 1.85 26.86 6.34
CA VAL A 481 3.20 26.63 6.90
C VAL A 481 4.14 25.81 5.99
N ALA A 482 3.67 25.40 4.81
CA ALA A 482 4.42 24.74 3.74
C ALA A 482 5.22 23.48 4.17
N CYS A 483 4.60 22.64 5.01
CA CYS A 483 5.16 21.42 5.60
C CYS A 483 5.30 20.22 4.65
N ASN A 484 4.71 20.24 3.44
CA ASN A 484 4.58 19.08 2.52
C ASN A 484 3.81 17.87 3.06
N PHE A 485 3.14 17.95 4.22
CA PHE A 485 2.42 16.78 4.77
C PHE A 485 1.28 16.34 3.86
N CYS A 486 0.39 17.22 3.40
CA CYS A 486 -0.71 16.86 2.50
C CYS A 486 -0.27 16.14 1.21
N VAL A 487 0.89 16.50 0.64
CA VAL A 487 1.54 15.77 -0.46
C VAL A 487 1.99 14.39 0.03
N THR A 488 2.88 14.35 1.01
CA THR A 488 3.55 13.11 1.45
C THR A 488 2.69 12.12 2.24
N VAL A 489 1.43 12.46 2.58
CA VAL A 489 0.48 11.55 3.24
C VAL A 489 -0.76 11.26 2.38
N CYS A 490 -0.83 11.79 1.15
CA CYS A 490 -1.88 11.38 0.22
C CYS A 490 -1.51 10.01 -0.37
N PRO A 491 -2.32 8.95 -0.13
CA PRO A 491 -1.98 7.64 -0.67
C PRO A 491 -2.17 7.56 -2.19
N ASN A 492 -2.96 8.47 -2.78
CA ASN A 492 -3.32 8.53 -4.20
C ASN A 492 -2.53 9.60 -4.99
N ASP A 493 -1.50 10.21 -4.39
CA ASP A 493 -0.73 11.34 -4.97
C ASP A 493 -1.59 12.52 -5.52
N ALA A 494 -2.77 12.73 -4.94
CA ALA A 494 -3.72 13.75 -5.37
C ALA A 494 -3.27 15.20 -5.08
N PHE A 495 -2.13 15.41 -4.41
CA PHE A 495 -1.62 16.72 -4.01
C PHE A 495 -0.26 17.01 -4.66
N THR A 496 -0.21 17.97 -5.57
CA THR A 496 1.06 18.48 -6.11
C THR A 496 1.50 19.78 -5.42
N ASN A 497 2.81 20.07 -5.42
CA ASN A 497 3.35 21.36 -5.00
C ASN A 497 4.03 22.11 -6.17
N ILE A 498 3.62 23.37 -6.35
CA ILE A 498 4.18 24.34 -7.31
C ILE A 498 4.91 25.43 -6.51
N ARG A 499 6.06 25.89 -7.00
CA ARG A 499 6.81 26.98 -6.35
C ARG A 499 5.97 28.27 -6.32
N SER A 500 5.97 28.97 -5.18
CA SER A 500 5.27 30.25 -5.06
C SER A 500 5.81 31.30 -6.03
N LEU A 501 4.88 32.10 -6.58
CA LEU A 501 5.21 33.30 -7.35
C LEU A 501 5.70 34.42 -6.42
N ASP A 502 6.45 35.38 -6.97
CA ASP A 502 6.89 36.56 -6.23
C ASP A 502 5.69 37.33 -5.63
N GLY A 503 5.73 37.55 -4.31
CA GLY A 503 4.68 38.22 -3.56
C GLY A 503 3.63 37.30 -2.91
N MET A 504 3.67 35.98 -3.13
CA MET A 504 2.80 35.02 -2.43
C MET A 504 3.34 34.61 -1.06
N ASP A 505 2.44 34.28 -0.13
CA ASP A 505 2.81 33.71 1.17
C ASP A 505 3.23 32.24 1.07
N GLY A 506 4.31 31.90 1.79
CA GLY A 506 4.93 30.58 1.77
C GLY A 506 5.82 30.32 0.54
N ARG A 507 6.72 29.33 0.63
CA ARG A 507 7.69 28.99 -0.45
C ARG A 507 7.08 28.25 -1.65
N GLN A 508 5.95 27.59 -1.45
CA GLN A 508 5.27 26.75 -2.43
C GLN A 508 3.77 26.70 -2.13
N GLN A 509 2.98 26.64 -3.18
CA GLN A 509 1.53 26.42 -3.13
C GLN A 509 1.21 24.94 -3.35
N TYR A 510 0.01 24.54 -2.96
CA TYR A 510 -0.48 23.17 -3.00
C TYR A 510 -1.77 23.16 -3.79
N LEU A 511 -1.89 22.22 -4.74
CA LEU A 511 -3.05 22.07 -5.60
C LEU A 511 -3.48 20.61 -5.60
N VAL A 512 -4.78 20.36 -5.75
CA VAL A 512 -5.39 19.04 -5.67
C VAL A 512 -5.82 18.59 -7.06
N PHE A 513 -5.38 17.42 -7.51
CA PHE A 513 -6.00 16.73 -8.65
C PHE A 513 -7.31 16.12 -8.17
N SER A 514 -8.44 16.66 -8.64
CA SER A 514 -9.76 16.21 -8.17
C SER A 514 -10.03 14.76 -8.56
N GLU A 515 -9.55 14.36 -9.72
CA GLU A 515 -9.59 13.02 -10.30
C GLU A 515 -9.00 11.96 -9.36
N LEU A 516 -7.94 12.29 -8.61
CA LEU A 516 -7.24 11.38 -7.69
C LEU A 516 -7.69 11.54 -6.22
N CYS A 517 -8.54 12.54 -5.93
CA CYS A 517 -8.95 12.87 -4.57
C CYS A 517 -10.28 12.21 -4.20
N ASN A 518 -10.23 11.25 -3.26
CA ASN A 518 -11.36 10.53 -2.67
C ASN A 518 -11.79 11.06 -1.29
N GLU A 519 -11.23 12.18 -0.84
CA GLU A 519 -11.56 12.83 0.45
C GLU A 519 -11.45 11.89 1.68
N CYS A 520 -10.56 10.89 1.62
CA CYS A 520 -10.36 9.89 2.68
C CYS A 520 -10.00 10.47 4.07
N GLY A 521 -9.62 11.74 4.18
CA GLY A 521 -9.35 12.45 5.44
C GLY A 521 -7.90 12.41 5.91
N ASN A 522 -7.05 11.53 5.40
CA ASN A 522 -5.68 11.36 5.91
C ASN A 522 -4.82 12.64 5.80
N CYS A 523 -5.04 13.48 4.79
CA CYS A 523 -4.33 14.76 4.67
C CYS A 523 -4.79 15.84 5.66
N MET A 524 -6.04 15.76 6.15
CA MET A 524 -6.57 16.61 7.22
C MET A 524 -5.98 16.19 8.58
N VAL A 525 -5.88 14.89 8.86
CA VAL A 525 -5.28 14.34 10.09
C VAL A 525 -3.87 14.87 10.35
N PHE A 526 -3.06 15.04 9.30
CA PHE A 526 -1.69 15.58 9.41
C PHE A 526 -1.58 17.07 9.04
N CYS A 527 -2.68 17.78 8.81
CA CYS A 527 -2.59 19.22 8.60
C CYS A 527 -2.27 19.91 9.93
N PRO A 528 -1.22 20.76 10.01
CA PRO A 528 -0.91 21.48 11.24
C PRO A 528 -1.84 22.70 11.46
N GLU A 529 -2.62 23.10 10.46
CA GLU A 529 -3.45 24.30 10.47
C GLU A 529 -4.94 23.91 10.45
N ARG A 530 -5.81 24.75 11.01
CA ARG A 530 -7.23 24.43 11.13
C ARG A 530 -7.93 24.47 9.77
N GLY A 531 -8.20 23.30 9.21
CA GLY A 531 -9.00 23.11 8.00
C GLY A 531 -8.57 21.87 7.19
N ASP A 532 -9.45 21.36 6.34
CA ASP A 532 -9.14 20.24 5.45
C ASP A 532 -8.40 20.72 4.19
N PRO A 533 -7.14 20.27 3.93
CA PRO A 533 -6.43 20.60 2.70
C PRO A 533 -7.18 20.21 1.42
N ALA A 534 -7.95 19.11 1.41
CA ALA A 534 -8.63 18.61 0.22
C ALA A 534 -9.82 19.49 -0.21
N MET A 535 -10.40 20.24 0.73
CA MET A 535 -11.51 21.15 0.46
C MET A 535 -11.02 22.58 0.25
N ILE A 536 -9.94 22.98 0.94
CA ILE A 536 -9.46 24.37 0.98
C ILE A 536 -8.43 24.68 -0.13
N LYS A 537 -7.57 23.73 -0.52
CA LYS A 537 -6.53 23.99 -1.53
C LYS A 537 -7.10 23.97 -2.96
N PRO A 538 -6.61 24.80 -3.89
CA PRO A 538 -7.11 24.90 -5.26
C PRO A 538 -7.30 23.52 -5.91
N ARG A 539 -8.55 23.20 -6.26
CA ARG A 539 -8.91 21.93 -6.90
C ARG A 539 -8.84 22.06 -8.41
N LEU A 540 -7.83 21.42 -9.00
CA LEU A 540 -7.72 21.25 -10.44
C LEU A 540 -8.65 20.12 -10.87
N TYR A 541 -9.17 20.24 -12.09
CA TYR A 541 -9.94 19.21 -12.78
C TYR A 541 -9.44 19.15 -14.23
N THR A 542 -9.38 17.98 -14.84
CA THR A 542 -9.24 17.81 -16.30
C THR A 542 -10.52 17.26 -16.92
N ASP A 543 -11.34 16.52 -16.16
CA ASP A 543 -12.64 16.07 -16.63
C ASP A 543 -13.76 17.08 -16.33
N ARG A 544 -14.53 17.43 -17.37
CA ARG A 544 -15.64 18.39 -17.26
C ARG A 544 -16.83 17.83 -16.49
N ALA A 545 -17.14 16.54 -16.61
CA ALA A 545 -18.26 15.96 -15.88
C ALA A 545 -17.97 15.87 -14.38
N LEU A 546 -16.74 15.52 -13.98
CA LEU A 546 -16.27 15.56 -12.60
C LEU A 546 -16.24 17.00 -12.06
N PHE A 547 -15.82 17.98 -12.88
CA PHE A 547 -15.92 19.40 -12.53
C PHE A 547 -17.38 19.81 -12.32
N GLU A 548 -18.32 19.45 -13.20
CA GLU A 548 -19.74 19.83 -13.09
C GLU A 548 -20.51 19.07 -12.01
N ALA A 549 -20.07 17.87 -11.62
CA ALA A 549 -20.71 17.04 -10.59
C ALA A 549 -20.31 17.38 -9.15
N ARG A 550 -19.18 18.06 -8.92
CA ARG A 550 -18.69 18.41 -7.57
C ARG A 550 -18.94 19.87 -7.21
N ASP A 551 -19.49 20.10 -6.01
CA ASP A 551 -19.69 21.44 -5.45
C ASP A 551 -18.37 22.13 -5.02
N GLY A 552 -18.46 23.41 -4.66
CA GLY A 552 -17.35 24.17 -4.10
C GLY A 552 -16.39 24.74 -5.15
N GLN A 553 -15.20 25.16 -4.69
CA GLN A 553 -14.17 25.75 -5.54
C GLN A 553 -13.53 24.73 -6.49
N GLY A 554 -13.16 25.19 -7.68
CA GLY A 554 -12.54 24.35 -8.69
C GLY A 554 -12.10 25.14 -9.92
N PHE A 555 -11.10 24.60 -10.62
CA PHE A 555 -10.48 25.16 -11.81
C PHE A 555 -10.36 24.03 -12.85
N LEU A 556 -11.15 24.08 -13.92
CA LEU A 556 -11.05 23.13 -15.03
C LEU A 556 -9.87 23.55 -15.92
N VAL A 557 -8.97 22.60 -16.19
CA VAL A 557 -7.72 22.79 -16.91
C VAL A 557 -7.72 22.02 -18.23
N ASP A 558 -7.37 22.71 -19.31
CA ASP A 558 -7.15 22.14 -20.64
C ASP A 558 -5.89 22.81 -21.25
N GLY A 559 -4.99 22.01 -21.84
CA GLY A 559 -3.72 22.49 -22.41
C GLY A 559 -2.87 23.33 -21.44
N GLY A 560 -2.83 22.95 -20.15
CA GLY A 560 -2.11 23.64 -19.08
C GLY A 560 -2.73 24.98 -18.65
N ARG A 561 -3.99 25.27 -19.02
CA ARG A 561 -4.67 26.55 -18.77
C ARG A 561 -6.04 26.37 -18.14
N VAL A 562 -6.40 27.26 -17.22
CA VAL A 562 -7.77 27.34 -16.69
C VAL A 562 -8.72 27.77 -17.81
N VAL A 563 -9.73 26.96 -18.10
CA VAL A 563 -10.76 27.20 -19.14
C VAL A 563 -12.16 27.38 -18.57
N ASP A 564 -12.41 26.95 -17.32
CA ASP A 564 -13.64 27.15 -16.57
C ASP A 564 -13.32 27.14 -15.06
N ALA A 565 -14.11 27.81 -14.23
CA ALA A 565 -13.82 27.92 -12.80
C ALA A 565 -15.02 28.27 -11.91
N ARG A 566 -14.94 27.85 -10.64
CA ARG A 566 -15.85 28.24 -9.53
C ARG A 566 -15.09 28.99 -8.44
N ALA A 567 -14.46 30.10 -8.81
CA ALA A 567 -13.71 30.97 -7.91
C ALA A 567 -13.86 32.44 -8.31
N ASP A 568 -13.30 33.35 -7.52
CA ASP A 568 -13.15 34.76 -7.89
C ASP A 568 -12.04 34.99 -8.94
N ASP A 569 -12.11 36.13 -9.63
CA ASP A 569 -11.18 36.50 -10.71
C ASP A 569 -9.70 36.52 -10.26
N GLU A 570 -9.44 36.88 -9.00
CA GLU A 570 -8.09 36.92 -8.42
C GLU A 570 -7.52 35.51 -8.26
N SER A 571 -8.31 34.58 -7.71
CA SER A 571 -7.95 33.17 -7.59
C SER A 571 -7.75 32.51 -8.96
N ILE A 572 -8.54 32.88 -9.97
CA ILE A 572 -8.41 32.39 -11.35
C ILE A 572 -7.11 32.88 -12.00
N GLU A 573 -6.77 34.17 -11.89
CA GLU A 573 -5.49 34.70 -12.37
C GLU A 573 -4.31 34.00 -11.68
N LEU A 574 -4.43 33.79 -10.36
CA LEU A 574 -3.36 33.24 -9.53
C LEU A 574 -3.08 31.76 -9.85
N VAL A 575 -4.11 30.93 -10.00
CA VAL A 575 -3.96 29.53 -10.45
C VAL A 575 -3.43 29.47 -11.89
N GLY A 576 -3.95 30.31 -12.80
CA GLY A 576 -3.46 30.39 -14.18
C GLY A 576 -1.96 30.74 -14.25
N ARG A 577 -1.50 31.67 -13.40
CA ARG A 577 -0.07 32.05 -13.30
C ARG A 577 0.81 31.01 -12.61
N LEU A 578 0.27 30.22 -11.68
CA LEU A 578 0.99 29.09 -11.06
C LEU A 578 1.20 27.95 -12.08
N LEU A 579 0.15 27.58 -12.82
CA LEU A 579 0.22 26.55 -13.87
C LEU A 579 1.16 26.97 -15.00
N ALA A 580 1.11 28.23 -15.45
CA ALA A 580 1.95 28.77 -16.50
C ALA A 580 3.40 29.11 -16.07
N SER A 581 3.85 28.70 -14.88
CA SER A 581 5.23 28.89 -14.42
C SER A 581 6.13 27.71 -14.84
N ASP A 582 7.44 27.93 -14.96
CA ASP A 582 8.40 26.89 -15.35
C ASP A 582 8.32 25.62 -14.47
N ALA A 583 7.99 25.79 -13.18
CA ALA A 583 7.81 24.70 -12.21
C ALA A 583 6.31 24.42 -11.90
N GLY A 584 5.42 24.81 -12.82
CA GLY A 584 3.98 24.53 -12.79
C GLY A 584 3.66 23.05 -13.02
N ASN A 585 2.39 22.72 -13.30
CA ASN A 585 1.96 21.33 -13.48
C ASN A 585 1.44 21.08 -14.92
N PRO A 586 1.88 20.00 -15.61
CA PRO A 586 1.65 19.79 -17.03
C PRO A 586 0.33 19.03 -17.30
N LEU A 587 -0.78 19.56 -16.80
CA LEU A 587 -2.11 19.06 -17.18
C LEU A 587 -2.48 19.59 -18.58
N GLY A 588 -1.80 19.08 -19.62
CA GLY A 588 -1.95 19.50 -21.02
C GLY A 588 -0.75 19.17 -21.87
#